data_AF-A0A4Y3VBX5-F1
#
_entry.id   AF-A0A4Y3VBX5-F1
#
_cell.length_a   1.000
_cell.length_b   1.000
_cell.length_c   1.000
_cell.angle_alpha   90.00
_cell.angle_beta   90.00
_cell.angle_gamma   90.00
#
_symmetry.space_group_name_H-M   'P 1'
#
loop_
_entity.id
_entity.type
_entity.pdbx_description
1 polymer ?
#
loop_
_entity_poly.entity_id
_entity_poly.type
_entity_poly.pdbx_seq_one_letter_code
_entity_poly.pdbx_strand_id
1 'polypeptide(L)'
;MTLHQGKEQVGVPVSPSDMTAAERPDAMRTASTQQPSTERTDRETRPSGPATPLRALGEVPWREIQDSTGSAAAIPLLLNTIAWGGPEAASGALHELRDRICQYGFVVEQATAATVPFLWELAQLPQVTCRARIIQLLKNIADARQWEHTASAYPKLLNHRENHVVWERAARRAVHARRAALRQLMAEEDAEIAHASTELARSLGE
;
A
#
# COMPACT_ATOMS: atom_id res chain seq x y z
N MET A 1 4.63 -57.31 11.61
CA MET A 1 5.37 -56.04 11.38
C MET A 1 5.50 -55.33 12.71
N THR A 2 6.70 -54.83 12.99
CA THR A 2 7.32 -54.67 14.31
C THR A 2 6.79 -53.49 15.14
N LEU A 3 6.84 -53.69 16.46
CA LEU A 3 6.54 -52.77 17.56
C LEU A 3 7.48 -51.55 17.66
N HIS A 4 6.90 -50.47 18.18
CA HIS A 4 7.44 -49.36 18.99
C HIS A 4 8.97 -49.24 19.19
N GLN A 5 9.52 -48.05 18.91
CA GLN A 5 10.25 -47.26 19.92
C GLN A 5 10.52 -45.83 19.45
N GLY A 6 9.88 -44.86 20.11
CA GLY A 6 10.40 -43.51 20.28
C GLY A 6 11.13 -43.44 21.62
N LYS A 7 12.27 -42.76 21.65
CA LYS A 7 12.94 -42.32 22.88
C LYS A 7 13.47 -40.89 22.72
N GLU A 8 12.91 -40.05 23.58
CA GLU A 8 13.38 -38.76 24.09
C GLU A 8 14.83 -38.76 24.56
N GLN A 9 15.51 -37.60 24.44
CA GLN A 9 16.19 -36.84 25.51
C GLN A 9 17.11 -35.77 24.87
N VAL A 10 16.84 -34.47 25.02
CA VAL A 10 17.13 -33.59 26.17
C VAL A 10 18.64 -33.42 26.41
N GLY A 11 19.13 -32.20 26.18
CA GLY A 11 20.50 -31.81 26.46
C GLY A 11 20.68 -30.29 26.41
N VAL A 12 20.29 -29.60 27.48
CA VAL A 12 20.92 -28.33 27.90
C VAL A 12 21.23 -28.49 29.39
N PRO A 13 22.44 -28.11 29.81
CA PRO A 13 22.51 -27.15 30.90
C PRO A 13 23.54 -26.03 30.65
N VAL A 14 23.13 -24.84 31.05
CA VAL A 14 23.86 -23.58 31.25
C VAL A 14 24.76 -23.64 32.49
N SER A 15 25.85 -22.84 32.51
CA SER A 15 26.38 -21.99 33.64
C SER A 15 27.88 -21.63 33.42
N PRO A 16 28.51 -20.69 34.18
CA PRO A 16 28.20 -19.26 34.32
C PRO A 16 29.47 -18.35 34.40
N SER A 17 29.26 -17.04 34.63
CA SER A 17 30.15 -16.07 35.33
C SER A 17 31.45 -15.61 34.64
N ASP A 18 31.50 -14.35 34.20
CA ASP A 18 31.90 -13.13 34.94
C ASP A 18 33.42 -12.99 35.11
N MET A 19 33.99 -11.96 34.46
CA MET A 19 35.17 -11.28 34.98
C MET A 19 35.19 -9.80 34.59
N THR A 20 35.11 -9.01 35.65
CA THR A 20 35.13 -7.56 35.81
C THR A 20 36.46 -6.93 35.38
N ALA A 21 36.40 -5.65 34.96
CA ALA A 21 37.14 -4.51 35.54
C ALA A 21 37.69 -3.51 34.52
N ALA A 22 37.33 -2.23 34.77
CA ALA A 22 38.12 -0.98 34.74
C ALA A 22 38.88 -0.63 33.43
N GLU A 23 38.85 0.60 32.90
CA GLU A 23 39.24 1.87 33.52
C GLU A 23 38.62 3.09 32.78
N ARG A 24 38.21 4.09 33.56
CA ARG A 24 38.30 5.54 33.28
C ARG A 24 39.16 6.10 34.43
N PRO A 25 39.94 7.20 34.33
CA PRO A 25 39.35 8.54 34.15
C PRO A 25 40.23 9.68 33.57
N ASP A 26 39.55 10.82 33.37
CA ASP A 26 39.96 12.22 33.52
C ASP A 26 41.13 12.87 32.75
N ALA A 27 40.79 13.92 31.97
CA ALA A 27 41.12 15.34 32.22
C ALA A 27 40.89 16.17 30.94
N MET A 28 39.92 17.09 30.89
CA MET A 28 39.94 18.51 31.29
C MET A 28 40.72 19.47 30.36
N ARG A 29 39.96 20.47 29.86
CA ARG A 29 40.34 21.75 29.19
C ARG A 29 40.88 21.63 27.76
N THR A 30 40.33 22.33 26.77
CA THR A 30 40.20 23.80 26.72
C THR A 30 38.94 24.28 26.00
N ALA A 31 38.37 25.38 26.50
CA ALA A 31 37.45 26.21 25.75
C ALA A 31 38.23 26.96 24.66
N SER A 32 37.73 26.93 23.42
CA SER A 32 38.15 27.87 22.39
C SER A 32 36.90 28.39 21.67
N THR A 33 36.55 29.63 21.96
CA THR A 33 35.54 30.42 21.27
C THR A 33 36.09 30.80 19.90
N GLN A 34 35.48 30.34 18.81
CA GLN A 34 35.63 30.97 17.50
C GLN A 34 34.37 30.82 16.64
N GLN A 35 33.62 31.93 16.66
CA GLN A 35 32.85 32.58 15.60
C GLN A 35 31.85 31.79 14.71
N PRO A 36 30.66 32.39 14.46
CA PRO A 36 29.61 31.79 13.65
C PRO A 36 29.95 31.90 12.16
N SER A 37 30.35 30.79 11.54
CA SER A 37 30.29 30.67 10.08
C SER A 37 28.85 30.58 9.65
N THR A 38 28.34 31.67 9.07
CA THR A 38 27.13 31.70 8.27
C THR A 38 27.37 30.92 6.97
N GLU A 39 27.45 29.60 7.04
CA GLU A 39 27.11 28.76 5.90
C GLU A 39 25.62 28.47 5.98
N ARG A 40 24.86 29.45 5.50
CA ARG A 40 23.55 29.18 4.92
C ARG A 40 23.84 28.28 3.72
N THR A 41 23.96 26.98 3.95
CA THR A 41 23.91 25.99 2.88
C THR A 41 22.51 26.14 2.32
N ASP A 42 22.42 26.94 1.26
CA ASP A 42 21.36 26.84 0.27
C ASP A 42 21.35 25.38 -0.13
N ARG A 43 20.48 24.61 0.51
CA ARG A 43 20.12 23.29 0.04
C ARG A 43 19.24 23.58 -1.16
N GLU A 44 19.92 23.92 -2.23
CA GLU A 44 19.41 24.06 -3.58
C GLU A 44 18.47 22.88 -3.76
N THR A 45 17.18 23.21 -3.71
CA THR A 45 16.11 22.25 -3.94
C THR A 45 16.26 21.89 -5.39
N ARG A 46 17.05 20.84 -5.63
CA ARG A 46 17.22 20.26 -6.95
C ARG A 46 15.80 20.05 -7.47
N PRO A 47 15.41 20.66 -8.60
CA PRO A 47 14.10 20.38 -9.16
C PRO A 47 14.07 18.89 -9.38
N SER A 48 13.22 18.21 -8.61
CA SER A 48 12.95 16.80 -8.83
C SER A 48 12.53 16.72 -10.29
N GLY A 49 13.36 16.10 -11.13
CA GLY A 49 12.95 15.76 -12.48
C GLY A 49 11.58 15.05 -12.42
N PRO A 50 10.80 15.07 -13.50
CA PRO A 50 9.43 14.55 -13.49
C PRO A 50 9.44 13.17 -12.84
N ALA A 51 8.81 13.06 -11.68
CA ALA A 51 8.79 11.84 -10.91
C ALA A 51 8.17 10.78 -11.80
N THR A 52 8.98 9.82 -12.25
CA THR A 52 8.47 8.73 -13.08
C THR A 52 7.36 8.04 -12.29
N PRO A 53 6.13 7.99 -12.81
CA PRO A 53 5.04 7.26 -12.19
C PRO A 53 5.43 5.81 -11.88
N LEU A 54 4.84 5.25 -10.83
CA LEU A 54 4.80 3.81 -10.54
C LEU A 54 6.18 3.19 -10.19
N ARG A 55 7.13 3.98 -9.67
CA ARG A 55 8.49 3.52 -9.30
C ARG A 55 8.52 2.31 -8.36
N ALA A 56 7.58 2.25 -7.43
CA ALA A 56 7.52 1.18 -6.43
C ALA A 56 6.86 -0.12 -6.94
N LEU A 57 6.48 -0.23 -8.22
CA LEU A 57 5.84 -1.45 -8.74
C LEU A 57 6.70 -2.70 -8.56
N GLY A 58 8.02 -2.57 -8.68
CA GLY A 58 8.96 -3.69 -8.52
C GLY A 58 9.17 -4.15 -7.07
N GLU A 59 8.72 -3.36 -6.09
CA GLU A 59 8.89 -3.66 -4.66
C GLU A 59 7.79 -4.59 -4.12
N VAL A 60 6.65 -4.65 -4.81
CA VAL A 60 5.54 -5.53 -4.42
C VAL A 60 5.77 -6.93 -5.00
N PRO A 61 5.69 -8.00 -4.19
CA PRO A 61 5.86 -9.38 -4.66
C PRO A 61 4.58 -9.89 -5.37
N TRP A 62 4.25 -9.31 -6.53
CA TRP A 62 3.01 -9.59 -7.28
C TRP A 62 2.77 -11.07 -7.61
N ARG A 63 3.83 -11.86 -7.72
CA ARG A 63 3.75 -13.31 -8.00
C ARG A 63 3.32 -14.12 -6.77
N GLU A 64 3.47 -13.56 -5.57
CA GLU A 64 3.21 -14.23 -4.30
C GLU A 64 1.82 -13.90 -3.72
N ILE A 65 1.16 -12.87 -4.27
CA ILE A 65 -0.18 -12.45 -3.88
C ILE A 65 -1.19 -12.76 -4.98
N GLN A 66 -2.45 -12.92 -4.57
CA GLN A 66 -3.53 -13.36 -5.45
C GLN A 66 -4.48 -12.23 -5.87
N ASP A 67 -4.97 -12.34 -7.10
CA ASP A 67 -6.13 -11.63 -7.65
C ASP A 67 -7.22 -12.65 -8.02
N SER A 68 -8.35 -12.20 -8.57
CA SER A 68 -9.48 -13.09 -8.92
C SER A 68 -9.15 -14.13 -10.01
N THR A 69 -7.99 -14.01 -10.67
CA THR A 69 -7.52 -14.92 -11.72
C THR A 69 -6.38 -15.85 -11.25
N GLY A 70 -5.99 -15.78 -9.97
CA GLY A 70 -4.84 -16.50 -9.42
C GLY A 70 -3.71 -15.54 -9.08
N SER A 71 -2.52 -15.70 -9.66
CA SER A 71 -1.37 -14.84 -9.31
C SER A 71 -1.54 -13.42 -9.88
N ALA A 72 -1.27 -12.40 -9.07
CA ALA A 72 -1.38 -10.99 -9.43
C ALA A 72 -0.25 -10.44 -10.34
N ALA A 73 0.57 -11.31 -10.94
CA ALA A 73 1.71 -10.94 -11.77
C ALA A 73 1.38 -10.07 -13.00
N ALA A 74 0.10 -10.02 -13.42
CA ALA A 74 -0.36 -9.20 -14.54
C ALA A 74 -0.63 -7.73 -14.14
N ILE A 75 -0.86 -7.44 -12.86
CA ILE A 75 -1.24 -6.10 -12.37
C ILE A 75 -0.23 -5.01 -12.76
N PRO A 76 1.10 -5.20 -12.67
CA PRO A 76 2.06 -4.18 -13.08
C PRO A 76 1.93 -3.76 -14.54
N LEU A 77 1.62 -4.70 -15.44
CA LEU A 77 1.40 -4.38 -16.85
C LEU A 77 0.12 -3.56 -17.04
N LEU A 78 -0.96 -3.91 -16.35
CA LEU A 78 -2.21 -3.15 -16.39
C LEU A 78 -2.02 -1.72 -15.88
N LEU A 79 -1.32 -1.54 -14.74
CA LEU A 79 -1.03 -0.22 -14.20
C LEU A 79 -0.17 0.63 -15.15
N ASN A 80 0.81 0.03 -15.83
CA ASN A 80 1.58 0.73 -16.87
C ASN A 80 0.73 1.09 -18.08
N THR A 81 -0.15 0.21 -18.53
CA THR A 81 -1.07 0.50 -19.65
C THR A 81 -2.04 1.62 -19.29
N ILE A 82 -2.50 1.71 -18.04
CA ILE A 82 -3.31 2.84 -17.57
C ILE A 82 -2.50 4.15 -17.56
N ALA A 83 -1.23 4.09 -17.14
CA ALA A 83 -0.37 5.27 -17.06
C ALA A 83 0.04 5.85 -18.42
N TRP A 84 0.29 4.98 -19.41
CA TRP A 84 0.98 5.35 -20.65
C TRP A 84 0.24 4.96 -21.93
N GLY A 85 -0.81 4.16 -21.82
CA GLY A 85 -1.61 3.74 -22.98
C GLY A 85 -2.48 4.88 -23.52
N GLY A 86 -2.91 4.74 -24.77
CA GLY A 86 -3.96 5.59 -25.32
C GLY A 86 -5.29 5.44 -24.58
N PRO A 87 -6.27 6.35 -24.79
CA PRO A 87 -7.53 6.37 -24.05
C PRO A 87 -8.26 5.01 -23.97
N GLU A 88 -8.38 4.32 -25.10
CA GLU A 88 -9.05 3.01 -25.17
C GLU A 88 -8.26 1.91 -24.43
N ALA A 89 -6.93 1.89 -24.59
CA ALA A 89 -6.08 0.93 -23.91
C ALA A 89 -6.10 1.14 -22.39
N ALA A 90 -6.05 2.39 -21.93
CA ALA A 90 -6.13 2.74 -20.51
C ALA A 90 -7.51 2.39 -19.92
N SER A 91 -8.59 2.66 -20.66
CA SER A 91 -9.97 2.29 -20.26
C SER A 91 -10.14 0.78 -20.14
N GLY A 92 -9.65 0.02 -21.13
CA GLY A 92 -9.67 -1.44 -21.13
C GLY A 92 -8.83 -2.04 -20.00
N ALA A 93 -7.61 -1.55 -19.80
CA ALA A 93 -6.73 -2.00 -18.72
C ALA A 93 -7.31 -1.69 -17.32
N LEU A 94 -7.96 -0.54 -17.14
CA LEU A 94 -8.65 -0.21 -15.89
C LEU A 94 -9.86 -1.11 -15.63
N HIS A 95 -10.61 -1.45 -16.69
CA HIS A 95 -11.72 -2.40 -16.57
C HIS A 95 -11.23 -3.78 -16.14
N GLU A 96 -10.21 -4.31 -16.80
CA GLU A 96 -9.60 -5.59 -16.43
C GLU A 96 -9.02 -5.55 -15.01
N LEU A 97 -8.33 -4.46 -14.64
CA LEU A 97 -7.77 -4.30 -13.30
C LEU A 97 -8.87 -4.34 -12.24
N ARG A 98 -10.01 -3.65 -12.47
CA ARG A 98 -11.16 -3.69 -11.57
C ARG A 98 -11.67 -5.11 -11.40
N ASP A 99 -11.83 -5.88 -12.47
CA ASP A 99 -12.37 -7.24 -12.40
C ASP A 99 -11.41 -8.19 -11.66
N ARG A 100 -10.12 -7.88 -11.64
CA ARG A 100 -9.08 -8.61 -10.88
C ARG A 100 -9.07 -8.29 -9.38
N ILE A 101 -9.26 -7.03 -8.99
CA ILE A 101 -9.02 -6.58 -7.60
C ILE A 101 -10.27 -6.08 -6.86
N CYS A 102 -11.38 -5.87 -7.55
CA CYS A 102 -12.60 -5.31 -6.99
C CYS A 102 -13.80 -5.81 -7.79
N GLN A 103 -13.92 -7.13 -7.94
CA GLN A 103 -14.94 -7.77 -8.75
C GLN A 103 -16.34 -7.34 -8.30
N TYR A 104 -17.23 -7.12 -9.28
CA TYR A 104 -18.59 -6.61 -9.05
C TYR A 104 -18.68 -5.25 -8.32
N GLY A 105 -17.55 -4.55 -8.14
CA GLY A 105 -17.49 -3.27 -7.45
C GLY A 105 -17.47 -3.37 -5.92
N PHE A 106 -17.35 -4.56 -5.34
CA PHE A 106 -17.34 -4.73 -3.89
C PHE A 106 -16.57 -5.97 -3.37
N VAL A 107 -16.20 -6.91 -4.24
CA VAL A 107 -15.41 -8.09 -3.86
C VAL A 107 -13.94 -7.79 -4.06
N VAL A 108 -13.23 -7.58 -2.97
CA VAL A 108 -11.80 -7.27 -2.98
C VAL A 108 -10.95 -8.51 -2.71
N GLU A 109 -9.77 -8.52 -3.31
CA GLU A 109 -8.81 -9.62 -3.31
C GLU A 109 -7.55 -9.29 -2.52
N GLN A 110 -6.66 -10.27 -2.33
CA GLN A 110 -5.40 -10.07 -1.62
C GLN A 110 -4.55 -8.94 -2.23
N ALA A 111 -4.51 -8.82 -3.56
CA ALA A 111 -3.74 -7.81 -4.26
C ALA A 111 -4.32 -6.39 -4.21
N THR A 112 -5.57 -6.21 -3.76
CA THR A 112 -6.25 -4.92 -3.80
C THR A 112 -5.54 -3.87 -2.96
N ALA A 113 -5.19 -4.21 -1.72
CA ALA A 113 -4.52 -3.27 -0.81
C ALA A 113 -3.16 -2.80 -1.35
N ALA A 114 -2.40 -3.69 -1.99
CA ALA A 114 -1.12 -3.36 -2.62
C ALA A 114 -1.29 -2.50 -3.88
N THR A 115 -2.45 -2.56 -4.55
CA THR A 115 -2.74 -1.81 -5.77
C THR A 115 -3.19 -0.37 -5.49
N VAL A 116 -3.90 -0.15 -4.37
CA VAL A 116 -4.47 1.16 -4.00
C VAL A 116 -3.47 2.33 -4.01
N PRO A 117 -2.23 2.21 -3.48
CA PRO A 117 -1.22 3.26 -3.59
C PRO A 117 -0.99 3.75 -5.02
N PHE A 118 -0.95 2.83 -5.99
CA PHE A 118 -0.74 3.15 -7.40
C PHE A 118 -1.99 3.76 -8.04
N LEU A 119 -3.19 3.35 -7.63
CA LEU A 119 -4.43 4.01 -8.08
C LEU A 119 -4.47 5.48 -7.64
N TRP A 120 -4.06 5.78 -6.40
CA TRP A 120 -3.93 7.17 -5.93
C TRP A 120 -2.91 7.97 -6.73
N GLU A 121 -1.78 7.35 -7.09
CA GLU A 121 -0.77 8.00 -7.91
C GLU A 121 -1.34 8.31 -9.31
N LEU A 122 -1.95 7.33 -9.98
CA LEU A 122 -2.55 7.50 -11.30
C LEU A 122 -3.67 8.55 -11.33
N ALA A 123 -4.50 8.62 -10.27
CA ALA A 123 -5.55 9.62 -10.15
C ALA A 123 -5.02 11.07 -10.13
N GLN A 124 -3.76 11.28 -9.74
CA GLN A 124 -3.13 12.60 -9.64
C GLN A 124 -2.31 12.97 -10.89
N LEU A 125 -2.16 12.07 -11.85
CA LEU A 125 -1.34 12.30 -13.04
C LEU A 125 -2.18 12.91 -14.17
N PRO A 126 -1.92 14.16 -14.60
CA PRO A 126 -2.75 14.81 -15.62
C PRO A 126 -2.76 14.09 -16.97
N GLN A 127 -1.71 13.34 -17.30
CA GLN A 127 -1.64 12.57 -18.55
C GLN A 127 -2.52 11.32 -18.57
N VAL A 128 -2.99 10.85 -17.41
CA VAL A 128 -3.88 9.69 -17.33
C VAL A 128 -5.28 10.11 -17.77
N THR A 129 -5.80 9.46 -18.80
CA THR A 129 -7.05 9.87 -19.46
C THR A 129 -8.31 9.39 -18.72
N CYS A 130 -8.19 8.35 -17.88
CA CYS A 130 -9.33 7.72 -17.19
C CYS A 130 -9.38 8.03 -15.67
N ARG A 131 -8.84 9.17 -15.24
CA ARG A 131 -8.72 9.58 -13.81
C ARG A 131 -10.04 9.47 -13.02
N ALA A 132 -11.14 9.98 -13.56
CA ALA A 132 -12.45 9.91 -12.89
C ALA A 132 -12.87 8.46 -12.59
N ARG A 133 -12.61 7.52 -13.51
CA ARG A 133 -12.92 6.09 -13.32
C ARG A 133 -11.97 5.42 -12.31
N ILE A 134 -10.74 5.89 -12.18
CA ILE A 134 -9.81 5.44 -11.13
C ILE A 134 -10.32 5.88 -9.76
N ILE A 135 -10.79 7.12 -9.65
CA ILE A 135 -11.38 7.66 -8.41
C ILE A 135 -12.65 6.88 -8.05
N GLN A 136 -13.49 6.55 -9.02
CA GLN A 136 -14.64 5.68 -8.80
C GLN A 136 -14.23 4.27 -8.32
N LEU A 137 -13.13 3.70 -8.82
CA LEU A 137 -12.61 2.43 -8.32
C LEU A 137 -12.12 2.54 -6.87
N LEU A 138 -11.43 3.63 -6.52
CA LEU A 138 -11.04 3.91 -5.12
C LEU A 138 -12.26 4.00 -4.20
N LYS A 139 -13.36 4.60 -4.67
CA LYS A 139 -14.64 4.65 -3.94
C LYS A 139 -15.22 3.25 -3.73
N ASN A 140 -15.30 2.45 -4.80
CA ASN A 140 -15.80 1.08 -4.71
C ASN A 140 -15.01 0.26 -3.67
N ILE A 141 -13.68 0.42 -3.64
CA ILE A 141 -12.81 -0.24 -2.65
C ILE A 141 -13.07 0.31 -1.23
N ALA A 142 -13.28 1.62 -1.06
CA ALA A 142 -13.60 2.23 0.24
C ALA A 142 -14.94 1.74 0.80
N ASP A 143 -15.92 1.48 -0.07
CA ASP A 143 -17.27 1.01 0.26
C ASP A 143 -17.35 -0.51 0.47
N ALA A 144 -16.33 -1.27 0.07
CA ALA A 144 -16.33 -2.73 0.16
C ALA A 144 -16.46 -3.23 1.60
N ARG A 145 -17.64 -3.72 1.98
CA ARG A 145 -17.94 -4.26 3.33
C ARG A 145 -18.65 -5.61 3.29
N GLN A 146 -18.64 -6.27 2.13
CA GLN A 146 -19.42 -7.49 1.96
C GLN A 146 -18.86 -8.62 2.82
N TRP A 147 -17.54 -8.73 2.95
CA TRP A 147 -16.94 -9.77 3.77
C TRP A 147 -17.15 -9.49 5.26
N GLU A 148 -17.02 -8.24 5.71
CA GLU A 148 -17.38 -7.84 7.07
C GLU A 148 -18.84 -8.15 7.41
N HIS A 149 -19.78 -7.77 6.54
CA HIS A 149 -21.20 -8.04 6.74
C HIS A 149 -21.49 -9.55 6.75
N THR A 150 -20.92 -10.31 5.80
CA THR A 150 -21.13 -11.76 5.73
C THR A 150 -20.55 -12.46 6.94
N ALA A 151 -19.37 -12.07 7.41
CA ALA A 151 -18.75 -12.63 8.62
C ALA A 151 -19.55 -12.31 9.90
N SER A 152 -20.25 -11.18 9.95
CA SER A 152 -21.13 -10.86 11.09
C SER A 152 -22.34 -11.80 11.18
N ALA A 153 -22.89 -12.22 10.03
CA ALA A 153 -23.97 -13.20 9.96
C ALA A 153 -23.47 -14.65 10.07
N TYR A 154 -22.25 -14.92 9.60
CA TYR A 154 -21.65 -16.25 9.55
C TYR A 154 -20.21 -16.25 10.10
N PRO A 155 -20.01 -16.21 11.43
CA PRO A 155 -18.68 -16.08 12.03
C PRO A 155 -17.69 -17.20 11.67
N LYS A 156 -18.19 -18.37 11.25
CA LYS A 156 -17.37 -19.50 10.79
C LYS A 156 -16.49 -19.14 9.59
N LEU A 157 -16.88 -18.13 8.80
CA LEU A 157 -16.09 -17.66 7.65
C LEU A 157 -14.73 -17.09 8.05
N LEU A 158 -14.58 -16.64 9.30
CA LEU A 158 -13.30 -16.12 9.83
C LEU A 158 -12.24 -17.22 9.99
N ASN A 159 -12.63 -18.51 9.90
CA ASN A 159 -11.73 -19.65 10.04
C ASN A 159 -11.19 -20.17 8.69
N HIS A 160 -11.56 -19.55 7.56
CA HIS A 160 -10.96 -19.90 6.27
C HIS A 160 -9.50 -19.47 6.22
N ARG A 161 -8.67 -20.27 5.53
CA ARG A 161 -7.25 -19.94 5.29
C ARG A 161 -7.11 -18.59 4.57
N GLU A 162 -8.08 -18.28 3.71
CA GLU A 162 -8.22 -16.99 3.04
C GLU A 162 -9.08 -16.08 3.90
N ASN A 163 -8.46 -15.05 4.48
CA ASN A 163 -9.15 -14.13 5.36
C ASN A 163 -9.61 -12.90 4.58
N HIS A 164 -10.67 -13.06 3.79
CA HIS A 164 -11.21 -12.01 2.94
C HIS A 164 -11.58 -10.74 3.73
N VAL A 165 -12.01 -10.88 4.98
CA VAL A 165 -12.27 -9.74 5.89
C VAL A 165 -10.99 -8.94 6.17
N VAL A 166 -9.85 -9.63 6.34
CA VAL A 166 -8.55 -8.95 6.51
C VAL A 166 -8.15 -8.21 5.24
N TRP A 167 -8.33 -8.81 4.06
CA TRP A 167 -8.04 -8.16 2.79
C TRP A 167 -8.92 -6.93 2.56
N GLU A 168 -10.22 -7.05 2.84
CA GLU A 168 -11.19 -5.97 2.75
C GLU A 168 -10.82 -4.79 3.65
N ARG A 169 -10.52 -5.07 4.92
CA ARG A 169 -10.04 -4.05 5.85
C ARG A 169 -8.72 -3.42 5.41
N ALA A 170 -7.79 -4.21 4.89
CA ALA A 170 -6.50 -3.71 4.43
C ALA A 170 -6.66 -2.77 3.22
N ALA A 171 -7.49 -3.15 2.25
CA ALA A 171 -7.79 -2.35 1.07
C ALA A 171 -8.43 -1.01 1.46
N ARG A 172 -9.44 -1.04 2.34
CA ARG A 172 -10.08 0.17 2.85
C ARG A 172 -9.10 1.08 3.59
N ARG A 173 -8.28 0.52 4.50
CA ARG A 173 -7.23 1.29 5.19
C ARG A 173 -6.27 1.93 4.20
N ALA A 174 -5.87 1.23 3.14
CA ALA A 174 -4.99 1.79 2.12
C ALA A 174 -5.62 2.99 1.40
N VAL A 175 -6.95 2.97 1.16
CA VAL A 175 -7.65 4.13 0.57
C VAL A 175 -7.66 5.30 1.55
N HIS A 176 -8.07 5.05 2.81
CA HIS A 176 -8.11 6.09 3.85
C HIS A 176 -6.73 6.72 4.12
N ALA A 177 -5.63 5.95 4.03
CA ALA A 177 -4.28 6.43 4.32
C ALA A 177 -3.83 7.59 3.42
N ARG A 178 -4.41 7.73 2.22
CA ARG A 178 -4.06 8.78 1.25
C ARG A 178 -5.17 9.80 1.01
N ARG A 179 -6.17 9.87 1.90
CA ARG A 179 -7.31 10.81 1.80
C ARG A 179 -6.91 12.28 1.63
N ALA A 180 -5.72 12.68 2.09
CA ALA A 180 -5.24 14.05 1.94
C ALA A 180 -5.13 14.50 0.46
N ALA A 181 -4.94 13.56 -0.47
CA ALA A 181 -4.92 13.84 -1.91
C ALA A 181 -6.28 14.30 -2.46
N LEU A 182 -7.39 14.03 -1.75
CA LEU A 182 -8.73 14.39 -2.22
C LEU A 182 -8.96 15.88 -2.36
N ARG A 183 -8.37 16.70 -1.48
CA ARG A 183 -8.57 18.15 -1.53
C ARG A 183 -8.08 18.74 -2.85
N GLN A 184 -6.99 18.20 -3.39
CA GLN A 184 -6.46 18.62 -4.68
C GLN A 184 -7.36 18.14 -5.82
N LEU A 185 -7.81 16.88 -5.79
CA LEU A 185 -8.67 16.32 -6.83
C LEU A 185 -10.08 16.96 -6.86
N MET A 186 -10.62 17.36 -5.70
CA MET A 186 -11.90 18.08 -5.62
C MET A 186 -11.83 19.52 -6.15
N ALA A 187 -10.63 20.10 -6.20
CA ALA A 187 -10.38 21.45 -6.72
C ALA A 187 -10.01 21.46 -8.21
N GLU A 188 -9.98 20.29 -8.87
CA GLU A 188 -9.76 20.20 -10.31
C GLU A 188 -10.89 20.87 -11.10
N GLU A 189 -10.53 21.49 -12.22
CA GLU A 189 -11.50 22.13 -13.12
C GLU A 189 -12.37 21.10 -13.87
N ASP A 190 -11.87 19.88 -14.03
CA ASP A 190 -12.60 18.78 -14.64
C ASP A 190 -13.77 18.34 -13.73
N ALA A 191 -14.99 18.58 -14.21
CA ALA A 191 -16.21 18.32 -13.47
C ALA A 191 -16.41 16.82 -13.12
N GLU A 192 -15.97 15.90 -13.97
CA GLU A 192 -16.07 14.46 -13.72
C GLU A 192 -15.11 14.04 -12.60
N ILE A 193 -13.89 14.60 -12.59
CA ILE A 193 -12.89 14.36 -11.54
C ILE A 193 -13.37 14.96 -10.21
N ALA A 194 -13.87 16.20 -10.22
CA ALA A 194 -14.38 16.87 -9.03
C ALA A 194 -15.60 16.13 -8.45
N HIS A 195 -16.53 15.68 -9.31
CA HIS A 195 -17.69 14.89 -8.89
C HIS A 195 -17.26 13.55 -8.27
N ALA A 196 -16.46 12.75 -8.97
CA ALA A 196 -15.98 11.46 -8.47
C ALA A 196 -15.21 11.60 -7.15
N SER A 197 -14.41 12.66 -7.00
CA SER A 197 -13.67 12.96 -5.78
C SER A 197 -14.58 13.31 -4.61
N THR A 198 -15.66 14.05 -4.88
CA THR A 198 -16.68 14.38 -3.87
C THR A 198 -17.42 13.12 -3.42
N GLU A 199 -17.78 12.22 -4.35
CA GLU A 199 -18.40 10.94 -4.00
C GLU A 199 -17.45 10.07 -3.13
N LEU A 200 -16.17 10.02 -3.47
CA LEU A 200 -15.16 9.33 -2.66
C LEU A 200 -14.99 9.98 -1.27
N ALA A 201 -14.97 11.31 -1.18
CA ALA A 201 -14.89 12.03 0.09
C ALA A 201 -16.05 11.64 1.04
N ARG A 202 -17.29 11.56 0.52
CA ARG A 202 -18.45 11.12 1.31
C ARG A 202 -18.31 9.67 1.79
N SER A 203 -17.82 8.76 0.96
CA SER A 203 -17.52 7.38 1.36
C SER A 203 -16.47 7.29 2.48
N LEU A 204 -15.55 8.25 2.57
CA LEU A 204 -14.51 8.30 3.60
C LEU A 204 -14.92 9.09 4.86
N GLY A 205 -16.06 9.79 4.83
CA GLY A 205 -16.58 10.57 5.94
C GLY A 205 -16.00 11.98 6.09
N GLU A 206 -15.56 12.59 4.98
CA GLU A 206 -15.21 14.02 4.88
C GLU A 206 -16.44 14.84 4.43
#